data_AF-A0A7D5M5R5-F1
#
_entry.id   AF-A0A7D5M5R5-F1
#
_cell.length_a   1.000
_cell.length_b   1.000
_cell.length_c   1.000
_cell.angle_alpha   90.00
_cell.angle_beta   90.00
_cell.angle_gamma   90.00
#
_symmetry.space_group_name_H-M   'P 1'
#
loop_
_entity.id
_entity.type
_entity.pdbx_description
1 polymer ?
#
loop_
_entity_poly.entity_id
_entity_poly.type
_entity_poly.pdbx_seq_one_letter_code
_entity_poly.pdbx_strand_id
1 'polypeptide(L)'
;MQSYKDKLRLMNVMKSKLILFSIIVLSLVSFGIASVGMSDNAFAQTGVNVGVETETEVKIGEKSDDGESNVSVEGKTETSVEAKAQTSSETKAEEKSSEETSETSAKAESQVQLAIKSSYPKVKASSENSFAVQSKQKLYQPGEMIRVEGSLFSGLMTQLGASNTVNVQIFDNKGMMVKESTVQMKSGGGFDAEVLLPSNSVNGEYTIKSKIISDSSVLGTLSAETRANLETSTKVIVSTPSSVKIKVEGHDDFEVKVASNSKVTEVKFKEPEKKVSFMVEGESGTKGVTQISIPKALLSGQMSVMIDGKIMADEDVIVTANTETTTKLELNYHHSIHQIDVVGTNAVPEFGSVALIVMVVAISGIILVSSKYSRLGIRTI
;
A
#
# COMPACT_ATOMS: atom_id res chain seq x y z
N MET A 1 76.80 -12.32 30.97
CA MET A 1 76.02 -11.17 30.44
C MET A 1 75.45 -11.39 29.05
N GLN A 2 76.23 -11.84 28.05
CA GLN A 2 75.84 -11.87 26.61
C GLN A 2 74.40 -12.36 26.34
N SER A 3 74.06 -13.57 26.79
CA SER A 3 72.74 -14.20 26.58
C SER A 3 71.51 -13.34 26.96
N TYR A 4 71.66 -12.41 27.89
CA TYR A 4 70.58 -11.50 28.29
C TYR A 4 70.34 -10.37 27.27
N LYS A 5 71.41 -9.88 26.61
CA LYS A 5 71.30 -8.89 25.54
C LYS A 5 70.65 -9.48 24.29
N ASP A 6 70.93 -10.74 23.98
CA ASP A 6 70.37 -11.42 22.81
C ASP A 6 68.88 -11.74 22.99
N LYS A 7 68.45 -12.12 24.21
CA LYS A 7 67.02 -12.23 24.54
C LYS A 7 66.29 -10.89 24.43
N LEU A 8 66.87 -9.78 24.91
CA LEU A 8 66.29 -8.44 24.72
C LEU A 8 66.15 -8.06 23.24
N ARG A 9 67.16 -8.37 22.41
CA ARG A 9 67.11 -8.13 20.96
C ARG A 9 65.98 -8.92 20.28
N LEU A 10 65.82 -10.21 20.58
CA LEU A 10 64.69 -11.00 20.07
C LEU A 10 63.33 -10.42 20.48
N MET A 11 63.18 -10.02 21.75
CA MET A 11 61.92 -9.46 22.27
C MET A 11 61.52 -8.16 21.58
N ASN A 12 62.48 -7.27 21.29
CA ASN A 12 62.19 -6.02 20.56
C ASN A 12 61.84 -6.27 19.08
N VAL A 13 62.50 -7.22 18.42
CA VAL A 13 62.14 -7.62 17.04
C VAL A 13 60.74 -8.23 16.98
N MET A 14 60.35 -9.06 17.97
CA MET A 14 58.99 -9.60 18.04
C MET A 14 57.93 -8.54 18.34
N LYS A 15 58.20 -7.59 19.26
CA LYS A 15 57.30 -6.45 19.50
C LYS A 15 57.11 -5.59 18.25
N SER A 16 58.19 -5.26 17.55
CA SER A 16 58.16 -4.52 16.28
C SER A 16 57.28 -5.20 15.23
N LYS A 17 57.46 -6.50 14.99
CA LYS A 17 56.63 -7.24 14.03
C LYS A 17 55.15 -7.34 14.43
N LEU A 18 54.84 -7.46 15.72
CA LEU A 18 53.45 -7.52 16.19
C LEU A 18 52.73 -6.18 16.01
N ILE A 19 53.40 -5.06 16.28
CA ILE A 19 52.87 -3.70 16.04
C ILE A 19 52.64 -3.49 14.54
N LEU A 20 53.59 -3.90 13.68
CA LEU A 20 53.47 -3.76 12.23
C LEU A 20 52.24 -4.53 11.69
N PHE A 21 52.00 -5.75 12.18
CA PHE A 21 50.84 -6.56 11.79
C PHE A 21 49.51 -5.92 12.24
N SER A 22 49.50 -5.33 13.44
CA SER A 22 48.33 -4.59 13.94
C SER A 22 48.00 -3.36 13.09
N ILE A 23 49.01 -2.66 12.55
CA ILE A 23 48.81 -1.49 11.68
C ILE A 23 48.30 -1.92 10.30
N ILE A 24 48.82 -3.02 9.74
CA ILE A 24 48.37 -3.55 8.45
C ILE A 24 46.88 -3.92 8.49
N VAL A 25 46.45 -4.65 9.54
CA VAL A 25 45.03 -5.01 9.71
C VAL A 25 44.13 -3.78 9.85
N LEU A 26 44.59 -2.71 10.52
CA LEU A 26 43.83 -1.47 10.64
C LEU A 26 43.77 -0.68 9.32
N SER A 27 44.84 -0.70 8.52
CA SER A 27 44.92 0.02 7.24
C SER A 27 44.01 -0.55 6.14
N LEU A 28 43.67 -1.84 6.20
CA LEU A 28 42.75 -2.49 5.26
C LEU A 28 41.28 -2.04 5.41
N VAL A 29 40.95 -1.35 6.50
CA VAL A 29 39.61 -0.77 6.74
C VAL A 29 39.49 0.65 6.17
N SER A 30 40.54 1.20 5.56
CA SER A 30 40.62 2.62 5.16
C SER A 30 40.51 2.88 3.64
N PHE A 31 40.31 1.86 2.80
CA PHE A 31 40.23 2.01 1.34
C PHE A 31 38.84 1.63 0.81
N GLY A 32 37.93 2.61 0.79
CA GLY A 32 36.53 2.37 0.39
C GLY A 32 35.69 3.60 -0.02
N ILE A 33 36.24 4.82 -0.02
CA ILE A 33 35.52 6.03 -0.47
C ILE A 33 36.38 6.77 -1.49
N ALA A 34 36.20 6.44 -2.77
CA ALA A 34 36.67 7.24 -3.89
C ALA A 34 35.50 8.09 -4.41
N SER A 35 35.51 9.39 -4.11
CA SER A 35 34.52 10.33 -4.63
C SER A 35 34.79 10.62 -6.11
N VAL A 36 33.88 10.16 -6.99
CA VAL A 36 33.83 10.63 -8.39
C VAL A 36 32.81 11.77 -8.46
N GLY A 37 33.31 13.00 -8.52
CA GLY A 37 32.49 14.20 -8.71
C GLY A 37 32.48 14.65 -10.16
N MET A 38 31.41 15.38 -10.51
CA MET A 38 31.26 16.24 -11.69
C MET A 38 31.26 15.55 -13.07
N SER A 39 30.08 15.54 -13.68
CA SER A 39 29.92 15.82 -15.11
C SER A 39 28.80 16.85 -15.24
N ASP A 40 29.15 18.09 -15.55
CA ASP A 40 28.16 19.13 -15.84
C ASP A 40 27.40 18.81 -17.13
N ASN A 41 26.11 19.16 -17.18
CA ASN A 41 25.38 19.35 -18.44
C ASN A 41 24.23 20.33 -18.22
N ALA A 42 24.56 21.61 -18.08
CA ALA A 42 23.57 22.68 -18.20
C ALA A 42 23.28 22.93 -19.69
N PHE A 43 22.03 22.76 -20.13
CA PHE A 43 21.63 23.29 -21.44
C PHE A 43 20.17 23.77 -21.49
N ALA A 44 20.00 24.97 -22.06
CA ALA A 44 18.78 25.55 -22.61
C ALA A 44 17.47 25.36 -21.80
N GLN A 45 17.25 26.25 -20.83
CA GLN A 45 15.92 26.84 -20.71
C GLN A 45 15.62 27.62 -22.00
N THR A 46 14.63 27.19 -22.79
CA THR A 46 13.99 28.03 -23.81
C THR A 46 12.54 28.23 -23.42
N GLY A 47 12.20 29.44 -22.96
CA GLY A 47 10.83 29.78 -22.62
C GLY A 47 9.97 29.98 -23.85
N VAL A 48 8.88 29.24 -23.95
CA VAL A 48 7.72 29.60 -24.79
C VAL A 48 6.60 29.96 -23.84
N ASN A 49 6.39 31.26 -23.64
CA ASN A 49 5.32 31.77 -22.79
C ASN A 49 4.00 31.73 -23.57
N VAL A 50 3.07 30.86 -23.16
CA VAL A 50 1.68 30.86 -23.63
C VAL A 50 0.78 31.10 -22.43
N GLY A 51 0.59 32.37 -22.08
CA GLY A 51 -0.47 32.76 -21.17
C GLY A 51 -1.82 32.49 -21.82
N VAL A 52 -2.71 31.82 -21.10
CA VAL A 52 -4.14 31.80 -21.39
C VAL A 52 -4.84 32.40 -20.19
N GLU A 53 -4.98 33.71 -20.22
CA GLU A 53 -5.91 34.43 -19.34
C GLU A 53 -7.32 34.04 -19.76
N THR A 54 -8.07 33.39 -18.88
CA THR A 54 -9.53 33.24 -19.04
C THR A 54 -10.23 34.29 -18.21
N GLU A 55 -10.09 35.57 -18.59
CA GLU A 55 -11.01 36.60 -18.11
C GLU A 55 -12.43 36.28 -18.62
N THR A 56 -13.40 36.29 -17.70
CA THR A 56 -14.81 36.08 -18.04
C THR A 56 -15.42 37.35 -18.61
N GLU A 57 -15.17 37.64 -19.89
CA GLU A 57 -15.78 38.76 -20.59
C GLU A 57 -17.26 38.46 -20.91
N VAL A 58 -18.17 38.92 -20.04
CA VAL A 58 -19.62 38.82 -20.24
C VAL A 58 -20.07 39.87 -21.26
N LYS A 59 -20.25 39.46 -22.52
CA LYS A 59 -20.82 40.32 -23.56
C LYS A 59 -22.35 40.31 -23.52
N ILE A 60 -22.93 41.45 -23.17
CA ILE A 60 -24.38 41.67 -23.13
C ILE A 60 -24.88 42.25 -24.46
N GLY A 61 -25.77 41.51 -25.11
CA GLY A 61 -26.97 42.07 -25.77
C GLY A 61 -26.82 42.73 -27.15
N GLU A 62 -27.44 42.09 -28.14
CA GLU A 62 -28.34 42.79 -29.06
C GLU A 62 -29.70 42.05 -29.06
N LYS A 63 -30.80 42.71 -29.47
CA LYS A 63 -32.15 42.37 -28.97
C LYS A 63 -33.24 42.39 -30.06
N SER A 64 -33.96 41.26 -30.20
CA SER A 64 -35.34 41.10 -30.74
C SER A 64 -35.68 39.60 -30.79
N ASP A 65 -36.90 39.11 -30.57
CA ASP A 65 -38.15 39.70 -30.05
C ASP A 65 -39.02 38.58 -29.43
N ASP A 66 -40.08 38.97 -28.73
CA ASP A 66 -41.26 38.18 -28.29
C ASP A 66 -41.09 36.80 -27.61
N GLY A 67 -41.41 36.74 -26.31
CA GLY A 67 -41.59 35.48 -25.57
C GLY A 67 -41.61 35.66 -24.05
N GLU A 68 -42.80 35.78 -23.45
CA GLU A 68 -42.94 35.95 -21.99
C GLU A 68 -42.58 34.68 -21.21
N SER A 69 -41.76 34.82 -20.15
CA SER A 69 -41.71 33.86 -19.05
C SER A 69 -41.32 34.57 -17.75
N ASN A 70 -42.11 34.37 -16.70
CA ASN A 70 -41.95 35.09 -15.43
C ASN A 70 -40.77 34.56 -14.60
N VAL A 71 -39.91 35.47 -14.13
CA VAL A 71 -38.86 35.19 -13.14
C VAL A 71 -39.21 35.88 -11.83
N SER A 72 -39.58 35.12 -10.81
CA SER A 72 -39.77 35.61 -9.44
C SER A 72 -38.46 35.52 -8.66
N VAL A 73 -37.92 36.66 -8.23
CA VAL A 73 -36.72 36.72 -7.38
C VAL A 73 -37.13 37.03 -5.94
N GLU A 74 -36.83 36.13 -5.02
CA GLU A 74 -36.65 36.47 -3.60
C GLU A 74 -35.22 36.12 -3.19
N GLY A 75 -34.51 37.09 -2.63
CA GLY A 75 -33.21 36.90 -2.01
C GLY A 75 -33.20 37.53 -0.62
N LYS A 76 -32.44 36.93 0.30
CA LYS A 76 -32.08 37.53 1.59
C LYS A 76 -30.79 36.93 2.12
N THR A 77 -29.73 37.73 2.05
CA THR A 77 -28.54 37.59 2.90
C THR A 77 -28.83 38.16 4.28
N GLU A 78 -28.35 37.53 5.35
CA GLU A 78 -27.79 38.26 6.51
C GLU A 78 -26.95 37.33 7.39
N THR A 79 -26.19 37.90 8.34
CA THR A 79 -25.13 37.20 9.08
C THR A 79 -24.95 37.80 10.47
N SER A 80 -25.10 37.00 11.55
CA SER A 80 -24.53 37.35 12.88
C SER A 80 -24.56 36.21 13.93
N VAL A 81 -23.36 35.94 14.48
CA VAL A 81 -23.01 35.90 15.93
C VAL A 81 -23.62 34.83 16.88
N GLU A 82 -22.77 34.49 17.86
CA GLU A 82 -22.83 33.54 18.97
C GLU A 82 -24.05 33.65 19.94
N ALA A 83 -24.41 32.55 20.64
CA ALA A 83 -24.09 32.38 22.09
C ALA A 83 -24.83 31.22 22.81
N LYS A 84 -24.05 30.41 23.56
CA LYS A 84 -24.32 29.67 24.81
C LYS A 84 -25.77 29.31 25.26
N ALA A 85 -26.04 28.00 25.25
CA ALA A 85 -26.54 27.14 26.35
C ALA A 85 -27.50 27.66 27.44
N GLN A 86 -28.59 26.89 27.69
CA GLN A 86 -28.82 26.30 29.02
C GLN A 86 -29.67 25.02 29.00
N THR A 87 -29.60 24.25 30.09
CA THR A 87 -30.22 22.92 30.29
C THR A 87 -31.54 22.99 31.06
N SER A 88 -32.47 22.09 30.77
CA SER A 88 -33.50 21.62 31.72
C SER A 88 -33.87 20.16 31.44
N SER A 89 -34.30 19.41 32.46
CA SER A 89 -34.35 17.94 32.43
C SER A 89 -35.47 17.34 33.28
N GLU A 90 -36.14 16.31 32.77
CA GLU A 90 -36.87 15.27 33.51
C GLU A 90 -36.72 13.97 32.69
N THR A 91 -36.17 12.83 33.17
CA THR A 91 -36.44 12.03 34.39
C THR A 91 -37.77 11.28 34.21
N LYS A 92 -37.85 9.93 34.27
CA LYS A 92 -37.25 9.02 35.27
C LYS A 92 -37.13 7.54 34.81
N ALA A 93 -36.32 6.76 35.56
CA ALA A 93 -36.47 5.34 35.91
C ALA A 93 -36.10 4.23 34.90
N GLU A 94 -35.58 3.06 35.32
CA GLU A 94 -34.81 2.57 36.51
C GLU A 94 -34.46 1.08 36.18
N GLU A 95 -33.34 0.41 36.54
CA GLU A 95 -32.08 0.74 37.23
C GLU A 95 -31.01 -0.37 36.91
N LYS A 96 -29.69 -0.07 36.85
CA LYS A 96 -28.52 -0.96 37.21
C LYS A 96 -28.21 -2.23 36.36
N SER A 97 -27.00 -2.84 36.37
CA SER A 97 -25.76 -2.78 37.20
C SER A 97 -24.58 -3.33 36.35
N SER A 98 -23.27 -3.11 36.54
CA SER A 98 -22.47 -2.30 37.49
C SER A 98 -21.08 -2.05 36.89
N GLU A 99 -20.45 -0.93 37.20
CA GLU A 99 -18.99 -0.74 37.10
C GLU A 99 -18.31 -1.11 38.43
N GLU A 100 -17.01 -1.38 38.42
CA GLU A 100 -16.11 -0.82 39.44
C GLU A 100 -14.73 -0.55 38.81
N THR A 101 -14.11 0.56 39.21
CA THR A 101 -12.90 1.13 38.58
C THR A 101 -11.64 0.92 39.41
N SER A 102 -10.48 1.03 38.76
CA SER A 102 -9.25 1.47 39.42
C SER A 102 -8.31 2.10 38.39
N GLU A 103 -8.04 3.40 38.55
CA GLU A 103 -7.04 4.12 37.79
C GLU A 103 -5.63 3.83 38.34
N THR A 104 -4.62 3.79 37.48
CA THR A 104 -3.23 4.11 37.86
C THR A 104 -2.52 4.70 36.65
N SER A 105 -1.77 5.78 36.87
CA SER A 105 -1.23 6.63 35.82
C SER A 105 0.05 6.07 35.18
N ALA A 106 0.03 5.95 33.86
CA ALA A 106 1.23 5.81 33.03
C ALA A 106 1.06 6.63 31.75
N LYS A 107 2.02 7.52 31.46
CA LYS A 107 2.04 8.35 30.25
C LYS A 107 2.48 7.50 29.05
N ALA A 108 1.54 6.74 28.48
CA ALA A 108 1.78 5.97 27.27
C ALA A 108 1.61 6.86 26.02
N GLU A 109 2.65 6.95 25.20
CA GLU A 109 2.54 7.53 23.87
C GLU A 109 1.74 6.56 22.99
N SER A 110 0.63 7.05 22.42
CA SER A 110 -0.32 6.19 21.69
C SER A 110 0.22 5.80 20.32
N GLN A 111 1.05 4.76 20.29
CA GLN A 111 1.37 4.04 19.06
C GLN A 111 0.12 3.28 18.61
N VAL A 112 -0.63 3.89 17.68
CA VAL A 112 -1.85 3.32 17.12
C VAL A 112 -1.49 2.03 16.35
N GLN A 113 -1.85 0.88 16.93
CA GLN A 113 -1.63 -0.42 16.31
C GLN A 113 -2.65 -0.63 15.18
N LEU A 114 -2.25 -0.28 13.96
CA LEU A 114 -3.09 -0.42 12.77
C LEU A 114 -3.09 -1.88 12.28
N ALA A 115 -4.29 -2.46 12.22
CA ALA A 115 -4.52 -3.84 11.82
C ALA A 115 -5.01 -3.88 10.38
N ILE A 116 -4.06 -3.77 9.44
CA ILE A 116 -4.34 -3.76 7.99
C ILE A 116 -5.26 -4.93 7.61
N LYS A 117 -6.40 -4.61 7.00
CA LYS A 117 -7.48 -5.56 6.68
C LYS A 117 -7.07 -6.49 5.52
N SER A 118 -7.75 -7.63 5.36
CA SER A 118 -7.51 -8.60 4.28
C SER A 118 -8.56 -8.59 3.16
N SER A 119 -9.47 -7.61 3.18
CA SER A 119 -10.47 -7.33 2.15
C SER A 119 -11.13 -5.97 2.38
N TYR A 120 -11.62 -5.35 1.32
CA TYR A 120 -12.50 -4.17 1.42
C TYR A 120 -13.85 -4.51 2.10
N PRO A 121 -14.56 -3.50 2.66
CA PRO A 121 -15.94 -3.67 3.10
C PRO A 121 -16.85 -4.20 1.98
N LYS A 122 -17.81 -5.07 2.31
CA LYS A 122 -18.77 -5.61 1.34
C LYS A 122 -19.89 -4.60 1.07
N VAL A 123 -19.99 -4.11 -0.16
CA VAL A 123 -21.16 -3.36 -0.66
C VAL A 123 -22.38 -4.28 -0.60
N LYS A 124 -23.47 -3.79 0.01
CA LYS A 124 -24.76 -4.47 0.09
C LYS A 124 -25.78 -3.78 -0.79
N ALA A 125 -26.66 -4.55 -1.42
CA ALA A 125 -27.82 -4.01 -2.11
C ALA A 125 -28.84 -3.38 -1.14
N SER A 126 -29.52 -2.34 -1.62
CA SER A 126 -30.54 -1.56 -0.91
C SER A 126 -31.79 -1.38 -1.79
N SER A 127 -32.79 -0.61 -1.34
CA SER A 127 -33.90 -0.18 -2.20
C SER A 127 -33.46 0.71 -3.36
N GLU A 128 -32.36 1.46 -3.19
CA GLU A 128 -31.82 2.41 -4.19
C GLU A 128 -30.86 1.71 -5.17
N ASN A 129 -29.98 0.85 -4.65
CA ASN A 129 -29.09 0.00 -5.44
C ASN A 129 -29.49 -1.46 -5.25
N SER A 130 -30.53 -1.89 -5.97
CA SER A 130 -31.16 -3.19 -5.73
C SER A 130 -30.34 -4.40 -6.20
N PHE A 131 -29.29 -4.19 -6.99
CA PHE A 131 -28.33 -5.23 -7.39
C PHE A 131 -26.88 -4.71 -7.32
N ALA A 132 -26.17 -5.08 -6.25
CA ALA A 132 -24.82 -4.63 -5.98
C ALA A 132 -23.77 -5.67 -6.41
N VAL A 133 -22.73 -5.23 -7.13
CA VAL A 133 -21.54 -6.03 -7.46
C VAL A 133 -20.26 -5.31 -7.02
N GLN A 134 -19.29 -6.08 -6.55
CA GLN A 134 -17.92 -5.65 -6.27
C GLN A 134 -16.92 -6.72 -6.70
N SER A 135 -15.64 -6.37 -6.72
CA SER A 135 -14.56 -7.36 -6.74
C SER A 135 -13.77 -7.33 -5.44
N LYS A 136 -13.18 -8.45 -5.04
CA LYS A 136 -12.48 -8.57 -3.75
C LYS A 136 -11.18 -7.75 -3.70
N GLN A 137 -10.49 -7.62 -4.84
CA GLN A 137 -9.38 -6.69 -5.06
C GLN A 137 -9.82 -5.65 -6.09
N LYS A 138 -9.13 -4.52 -6.15
CA LYS A 138 -9.30 -3.48 -7.17
C LYS A 138 -8.22 -3.58 -8.25
N LEU A 139 -7.09 -4.25 -7.99
CA LEU A 139 -6.07 -4.58 -8.99
C LEU A 139 -5.87 -6.10 -9.11
N TYR A 140 -5.78 -6.58 -10.35
CA TYR A 140 -5.48 -7.96 -10.71
C TYR A 140 -4.31 -8.04 -11.71
N GLN A 141 -3.56 -9.15 -11.67
CA GLN A 141 -2.49 -9.44 -12.62
C GLN A 141 -3.01 -10.34 -13.76
N PRO A 142 -2.45 -10.28 -14.99
CA PRO A 142 -2.82 -11.23 -16.05
C PRO A 142 -2.60 -12.68 -15.61
N GLY A 143 -3.59 -13.56 -15.82
CA GLY A 143 -3.57 -14.92 -15.30
C GLY A 143 -4.11 -15.09 -13.88
N GLU A 144 -4.47 -14.01 -13.18
CA GLU A 144 -5.05 -14.07 -11.82
C GLU A 144 -6.55 -14.40 -11.85
N MET A 145 -7.05 -14.99 -10.76
CA MET A 145 -8.47 -15.30 -10.57
C MET A 145 -9.20 -14.07 -10.00
N ILE A 146 -10.00 -13.41 -10.83
CA ILE A 146 -10.89 -12.35 -10.38
C ILE A 146 -11.97 -12.99 -9.50
N ARG A 147 -12.15 -12.45 -8.30
CA ARG A 147 -13.20 -12.84 -7.36
C ARG A 147 -14.23 -11.74 -7.32
N VAL A 148 -15.41 -12.04 -7.86
CA VAL A 148 -16.56 -11.14 -7.93
C VAL A 148 -17.53 -11.55 -6.84
N GLU A 149 -17.96 -10.59 -6.04
CA GLU A 149 -18.93 -10.78 -4.97
C GLU A 149 -20.11 -9.83 -5.22
N GLY A 150 -21.32 -10.24 -4.88
CA GLY A 150 -22.45 -9.33 -4.98
C GLY A 150 -23.66 -9.77 -4.18
N SER A 151 -24.68 -8.91 -4.17
CA SER A 151 -25.92 -9.15 -3.44
C SER A 151 -27.13 -8.53 -4.15
N LEU A 152 -28.28 -9.16 -3.96
CA LEU A 152 -29.58 -8.72 -4.44
C LEU A 152 -30.44 -8.25 -3.27
N PHE A 153 -31.13 -7.13 -3.43
CA PHE A 153 -32.06 -6.61 -2.43
C PHE A 153 -33.27 -7.54 -2.27
N SER A 154 -33.76 -7.68 -1.03
CA SER A 154 -34.85 -8.63 -0.71
C SER A 154 -36.14 -8.33 -1.48
N GLY A 155 -36.49 -7.06 -1.68
CA GLY A 155 -37.66 -6.65 -2.46
C GLY A 155 -37.55 -6.90 -3.97
N LEU A 156 -36.34 -7.12 -4.50
CA LEU A 156 -36.13 -7.59 -5.87
C LEU A 156 -36.11 -9.13 -5.91
N MET A 157 -35.53 -9.78 -4.89
CA MET A 157 -35.59 -11.24 -4.73
C MET A 157 -37.03 -11.79 -4.69
N THR A 158 -37.96 -11.09 -4.03
CA THR A 158 -39.38 -11.50 -3.99
C THR A 158 -40.09 -11.36 -5.33
N GLN A 159 -39.64 -10.45 -6.21
CA GLN A 159 -40.15 -10.32 -7.58
C GLN A 159 -39.58 -11.38 -8.53
N LEU A 160 -38.33 -11.82 -8.30
CA LEU A 160 -37.64 -12.81 -9.15
C LEU A 160 -37.80 -14.27 -8.71
N GLY A 161 -38.25 -14.53 -7.49
CA GLY A 161 -38.40 -15.88 -6.96
C GLY A 161 -37.09 -16.58 -6.58
N ALA A 162 -37.17 -17.89 -6.34
CA ALA A 162 -36.15 -18.62 -5.56
C ALA A 162 -34.99 -19.24 -6.36
N SER A 163 -35.01 -19.21 -7.70
CA SER A 163 -34.01 -19.89 -8.55
C SER A 163 -33.52 -18.98 -9.66
N ASN A 164 -32.54 -18.13 -9.34
CA ASN A 164 -31.94 -17.19 -10.27
C ASN A 164 -30.44 -17.45 -10.40
N THR A 165 -29.92 -17.36 -11.63
CA THR A 165 -28.47 -17.38 -11.88
C THR A 165 -27.96 -15.97 -12.16
N VAL A 166 -26.66 -15.74 -11.90
CA VAL A 166 -25.96 -14.51 -12.27
C VAL A 166 -24.89 -14.86 -13.29
N ASN A 167 -24.99 -14.27 -14.48
CA ASN A 167 -23.94 -14.29 -15.48
C ASN A 167 -23.03 -13.07 -15.27
N VAL A 168 -21.74 -13.33 -15.04
CA VAL A 168 -20.70 -12.35 -14.73
C VAL A 168 -19.77 -12.28 -15.94
N GLN A 169 -19.73 -11.12 -16.59
CA GLN A 169 -18.99 -10.88 -17.83
C GLN A 169 -17.86 -9.89 -17.58
N ILE A 170 -16.67 -10.21 -18.05
CA ILE A 170 -15.45 -9.40 -17.94
C ILE A 170 -15.15 -8.80 -19.31
N PHE A 171 -15.17 -7.47 -19.39
CA PHE A 171 -14.81 -6.69 -20.59
C PHE A 171 -13.47 -5.98 -20.38
N ASP A 172 -12.63 -5.93 -21.42
CA ASP A 172 -11.36 -5.19 -21.39
C ASP A 172 -11.55 -3.67 -21.51
N ASN A 173 -10.43 -2.94 -21.49
CA ASN A 173 -10.38 -1.49 -21.67
C ASN A 173 -10.78 -0.99 -23.07
N LYS A 174 -11.16 -1.88 -23.99
CA LYS A 174 -11.71 -1.57 -25.32
C LYS A 174 -13.18 -1.97 -25.43
N GLY A 175 -13.78 -2.50 -24.36
CA GLY A 175 -15.16 -3.00 -24.35
C GLY A 175 -15.33 -4.38 -25.01
N MET A 176 -14.25 -5.13 -25.27
CA MET A 176 -14.32 -6.49 -25.78
C MET A 176 -14.54 -7.48 -24.64
N MET A 177 -15.47 -8.43 -24.80
CA MET A 177 -15.68 -9.48 -23.81
C MET A 177 -14.49 -10.45 -23.80
N VAL A 178 -13.86 -10.61 -22.65
CA VAL A 178 -12.67 -11.45 -22.43
C VAL A 178 -13.05 -12.80 -21.82
N LYS A 179 -14.00 -12.78 -20.87
CA LYS A 179 -14.51 -13.97 -20.16
C LYS A 179 -15.93 -13.76 -19.69
N GLU A 180 -16.61 -14.87 -19.45
CA GLU A 180 -17.81 -14.92 -18.64
C GLU A 180 -17.78 -16.12 -17.67
N SER A 181 -18.66 -16.10 -16.67
CA SER A 181 -18.94 -17.21 -15.75
C SER A 181 -20.37 -17.08 -15.25
N THR A 182 -21.10 -18.20 -15.10
CA THR A 182 -22.50 -18.19 -14.63
C THR A 182 -22.60 -18.98 -13.33
N VAL A 183 -23.13 -18.34 -12.28
CA VAL A 183 -23.24 -18.91 -10.93
C VAL A 183 -24.68 -18.90 -10.42
N GLN A 184 -25.01 -19.81 -9.50
CA GLN A 184 -26.29 -19.81 -8.80
C GLN A 184 -26.31 -18.77 -7.69
N MET A 185 -27.42 -18.04 -7.54
CA MET A 185 -27.62 -17.12 -6.43
C MET A 185 -27.94 -17.89 -5.14
N LYS A 186 -27.42 -17.43 -4.00
CA LYS A 186 -27.62 -18.06 -2.69
C LYS A 186 -28.96 -17.62 -2.08
N SER A 187 -29.46 -18.39 -1.11
CA SER A 187 -30.75 -18.15 -0.43
C SER A 187 -30.90 -16.80 0.29
N GLY A 188 -29.81 -16.05 0.47
CA GLY A 188 -29.81 -14.68 0.99
C GLY A 188 -29.60 -13.59 -0.08
N GLY A 189 -29.79 -13.89 -1.37
CA GLY A 189 -29.57 -12.97 -2.49
C GLY A 189 -28.10 -12.70 -2.82
N GLY A 190 -27.16 -13.23 -2.05
CA GLY A 190 -25.73 -13.12 -2.31
C GLY A 190 -25.25 -14.05 -3.42
N PHE A 191 -24.21 -13.66 -4.14
CA PHE A 191 -23.46 -14.55 -5.03
C PHE A 191 -21.96 -14.28 -4.91
N ASP A 192 -21.17 -15.32 -5.22
CA ASP A 192 -19.71 -15.22 -5.35
C ASP A 192 -19.34 -15.98 -6.63
N ALA A 193 -18.52 -15.36 -7.48
CA ALA A 193 -18.08 -15.92 -8.75
C ALA A 193 -16.56 -15.79 -8.91
N GLU A 194 -15.95 -16.83 -9.46
CA GLU A 194 -14.52 -16.87 -9.78
C GLU A 194 -14.36 -16.86 -11.31
N VAL A 195 -13.54 -15.94 -11.82
CA VAL A 195 -13.26 -15.79 -13.26
C VAL A 195 -11.75 -15.73 -13.46
N LEU A 196 -11.19 -16.76 -14.11
CA LEU A 196 -9.77 -16.79 -14.45
C LEU A 196 -9.49 -15.83 -15.61
N LEU A 197 -8.79 -14.73 -15.32
CA LEU A 197 -8.37 -13.76 -16.31
C LEU A 197 -7.28 -14.39 -17.22
N PRO A 198 -7.34 -14.23 -18.56
CA PRO A 198 -6.30 -14.76 -19.44
C PRO A 198 -4.90 -14.21 -19.14
N SER A 199 -3.88 -15.06 -19.26
CA SER A 199 -2.46 -14.69 -19.04
C SER A 199 -1.91 -13.68 -20.05
N ASN A 200 -2.61 -13.46 -21.17
CA ASN A 200 -2.30 -12.46 -22.20
C ASN A 200 -3.16 -11.19 -22.09
N SER A 201 -3.85 -10.97 -20.96
CA SER A 201 -4.63 -9.75 -20.73
C SER A 201 -3.73 -8.52 -20.70
N VAL A 202 -4.17 -7.44 -21.35
CA VAL A 202 -3.44 -6.18 -21.44
C VAL A 202 -3.66 -5.33 -20.18
N ASN A 203 -2.72 -4.42 -19.90
CA ASN A 203 -2.93 -3.45 -18.82
C ASN A 203 -4.09 -2.49 -19.16
N GLY A 204 -4.91 -2.15 -18.18
CA GLY A 204 -6.00 -1.17 -18.32
C GLY A 204 -7.10 -1.31 -17.27
N GLU A 205 -8.12 -0.47 -17.39
CA GLU A 205 -9.35 -0.58 -16.61
C GLU A 205 -10.33 -1.55 -17.30
N TYR A 206 -10.74 -2.59 -16.59
CA TYR A 206 -11.65 -3.63 -17.05
C TYR A 206 -13.02 -3.46 -16.39
N THR A 207 -14.09 -3.69 -17.15
CA THR A 207 -15.47 -3.60 -16.64
C THR A 207 -16.02 -4.99 -16.35
N ILE A 208 -16.44 -5.21 -15.10
CA ILE A 208 -17.17 -6.39 -14.66
C ILE A 208 -18.65 -6.04 -14.75
N LYS A 209 -19.39 -6.69 -15.65
CA LYS A 209 -20.87 -6.63 -15.66
C LYS A 209 -21.41 -7.88 -14.99
N SER A 210 -22.49 -7.73 -14.23
CA SER A 210 -23.26 -8.84 -13.69
C SER A 210 -24.71 -8.68 -14.12
N LYS A 211 -25.28 -9.78 -14.63
CA LYS A 211 -26.65 -9.84 -15.15
C LYS A 211 -27.39 -11.01 -14.54
N ILE A 212 -28.58 -10.76 -14.01
CA ILE A 212 -29.45 -11.81 -13.49
C ILE A 212 -30.14 -12.49 -14.67
N ILE A 213 -30.17 -13.82 -14.62
CA ILE A 213 -30.91 -14.68 -15.53
C ILE A 213 -32.02 -15.36 -14.72
N SER A 214 -33.25 -15.04 -15.11
CA SER A 214 -34.52 -15.51 -14.54
C SER A 214 -35.39 -16.11 -15.64
N ASP A 215 -36.42 -16.87 -15.26
CA ASP A 215 -37.41 -17.41 -16.21
C ASP A 215 -38.07 -16.32 -17.06
N SER A 216 -38.29 -16.60 -18.35
CA SER A 216 -38.89 -15.65 -19.28
C SER A 216 -40.34 -15.26 -18.93
N SER A 217 -41.05 -16.14 -18.21
CA SER A 217 -42.37 -15.86 -17.65
C SER A 217 -42.30 -14.81 -16.53
N VAL A 218 -41.30 -14.89 -15.66
CA VAL A 218 -41.01 -13.89 -14.62
C VAL A 218 -40.59 -12.58 -15.27
N LEU A 219 -39.61 -12.59 -16.18
CA LEU A 219 -39.14 -11.39 -16.89
C LEU A 219 -40.24 -10.69 -17.71
N GLY A 220 -41.31 -11.40 -18.06
CA GLY A 220 -42.50 -10.87 -18.74
C GLY A 220 -43.46 -10.09 -17.83
N THR A 221 -43.41 -10.25 -16.51
CA THR A 221 -44.28 -9.52 -15.55
C THR A 221 -43.60 -8.33 -14.88
N LEU A 222 -42.27 -8.21 -14.99
CA LEU A 222 -41.49 -7.12 -14.40
C LEU A 222 -41.63 -5.81 -15.18
N SER A 223 -41.60 -4.68 -14.47
CA SER A 223 -41.55 -3.35 -15.08
C SER A 223 -40.24 -3.12 -15.84
N ALA A 224 -40.21 -2.14 -16.75
CA ALA A 224 -38.99 -1.76 -17.46
C ALA A 224 -37.87 -1.31 -16.50
N GLU A 225 -38.23 -0.62 -15.42
CA GLU A 225 -37.34 -0.18 -14.34
C GLU A 225 -36.76 -1.37 -13.56
N THR A 226 -37.60 -2.30 -13.08
CA THR A 226 -37.15 -3.53 -12.44
C THR A 226 -36.22 -4.32 -13.35
N ARG A 227 -36.50 -4.36 -14.66
CA ARG A 227 -35.67 -5.05 -15.66
C ARG A 227 -34.32 -4.37 -15.92
N ALA A 228 -34.23 -3.04 -15.83
CA ALA A 228 -32.95 -2.34 -15.87
C ALA A 228 -32.09 -2.68 -14.65
N ASN A 229 -32.72 -2.80 -13.47
CA ASN A 229 -32.06 -3.17 -12.21
C ASN A 229 -31.60 -4.65 -12.13
N LEU A 230 -31.82 -5.47 -13.17
CA LEU A 230 -31.26 -6.82 -13.27
C LEU A 230 -29.83 -6.85 -13.82
N GLU A 231 -29.29 -5.69 -14.20
CA GLU A 231 -27.92 -5.52 -14.66
C GLU A 231 -27.20 -4.50 -13.78
N THR A 232 -25.95 -4.79 -13.43
CA THR A 232 -25.10 -3.94 -12.60
C THR A 232 -23.66 -4.07 -13.07
N SER A 233 -22.78 -3.12 -12.70
CA SER A 233 -21.38 -3.20 -13.09
C SER A 233 -20.43 -2.53 -12.09
N THR A 234 -19.19 -3.01 -12.07
CA THR A 234 -18.07 -2.45 -11.33
C THR A 234 -16.80 -2.49 -12.18
N LYS A 235 -15.74 -1.83 -11.72
CA LYS A 235 -14.48 -1.66 -12.46
C LYS A 235 -13.30 -2.17 -11.64
N VAL A 236 -12.33 -2.78 -12.32
CA VAL A 236 -11.06 -3.22 -11.74
C VAL A 236 -9.91 -2.86 -12.67
N ILE A 237 -8.72 -2.64 -12.11
CA ILE A 237 -7.48 -2.48 -12.88
C ILE A 237 -6.89 -3.87 -13.16
N VAL A 238 -6.50 -4.10 -14.40
CA VAL A 238 -5.56 -5.16 -14.76
C VAL A 238 -4.20 -4.50 -14.98
N SER A 239 -3.17 -4.99 -14.30
CA SER A 239 -1.81 -4.48 -14.46
C SER A 239 -0.75 -5.58 -14.30
N THR A 240 0.10 -5.73 -15.32
CA THR A 240 1.28 -6.58 -15.29
C THR A 240 2.29 -6.00 -14.28
N PRO A 241 2.80 -6.78 -13.32
CA PRO A 241 3.79 -6.28 -12.37
C PRO A 241 5.12 -5.94 -13.04
N SER A 242 5.64 -4.74 -12.77
CA SER A 242 7.06 -4.44 -12.93
C SER A 242 7.87 -5.16 -11.85
N SER A 243 9.15 -5.40 -12.10
CA SER A 243 10.08 -6.03 -11.17
C SER A 243 11.30 -5.14 -10.98
N VAL A 244 11.67 -4.88 -9.73
CA VAL A 244 12.83 -4.08 -9.33
C VAL A 244 13.72 -4.91 -8.41
N LYS A 245 14.99 -5.01 -8.78
CA LYS A 245 16.03 -5.68 -7.99
C LYS A 245 16.61 -4.72 -6.96
N ILE A 246 16.44 -5.06 -5.69
CA ILE A 246 17.05 -4.37 -4.55
C ILE A 246 18.33 -5.12 -4.17
N LYS A 247 19.45 -4.40 -4.10
CA LYS A 247 20.75 -4.93 -3.67
C LYS A 247 21.03 -4.51 -2.23
N VAL A 248 21.52 -5.45 -1.42
CA VAL A 248 21.88 -5.25 0.00
C VAL A 248 23.21 -5.97 0.24
N GLU A 249 24.12 -5.37 1.02
CA GLU A 249 25.48 -5.91 1.14
C GLU A 249 25.51 -7.24 1.91
N GLY A 250 26.16 -8.26 1.30
CA GLY A 250 26.26 -9.59 1.90
C GLY A 250 25.02 -10.49 1.72
N HIS A 251 24.05 -10.08 0.88
CA HIS A 251 22.86 -10.86 0.51
C HIS A 251 22.66 -10.94 -1.01
N ASP A 252 21.78 -11.81 -1.48
CA ASP A 252 21.38 -11.90 -2.90
C ASP A 252 20.44 -10.75 -3.34
N ASP A 253 20.31 -10.51 -4.65
CA ASP A 253 19.37 -9.54 -5.22
C ASP A 253 17.91 -9.86 -4.82
N PHE A 254 17.27 -9.02 -4.00
CA PHE A 254 15.86 -9.17 -3.63
C PHE A 254 14.93 -8.62 -4.72
N GLU A 255 13.89 -9.37 -5.09
CA GLU A 255 12.94 -8.98 -6.14
C GLU A 255 11.65 -8.36 -5.56
N VAL A 256 11.52 -7.04 -5.65
CA VAL A 256 10.28 -6.31 -5.30
C VAL A 256 9.43 -6.13 -6.57
N LYS A 257 8.14 -6.48 -6.51
CA LYS A 257 7.23 -6.38 -7.65
C LYS A 257 6.14 -5.36 -7.41
N VAL A 258 5.88 -4.50 -8.40
CA VAL A 258 4.86 -3.43 -8.31
C VAL A 258 3.97 -3.47 -9.55
N ALA A 259 2.68 -3.73 -9.35
CA ALA A 259 1.64 -3.56 -10.37
C ALA A 259 0.82 -2.31 -10.01
N SER A 260 0.50 -1.45 -10.98
CA SER A 260 -0.20 -0.18 -10.73
C SER A 260 -0.95 0.33 -11.96
N ASN A 261 -1.91 1.22 -11.78
CA ASN A 261 -2.40 2.12 -12.84
C ASN A 261 -1.68 3.49 -12.85
N SER A 262 -0.83 3.78 -11.85
CA SER A 262 0.09 4.91 -11.86
C SER A 262 1.41 4.57 -12.55
N LYS A 263 2.12 5.60 -13.01
CA LYS A 263 3.55 5.53 -13.35
C LYS A 263 4.34 5.40 -12.05
N VAL A 264 5.00 4.25 -11.85
CA VAL A 264 5.84 3.97 -10.67
C VAL A 264 7.30 4.29 -10.98
N THR A 265 7.97 5.03 -10.11
CA THR A 265 9.39 5.38 -10.21
C THR A 265 10.10 5.27 -8.86
N GLU A 266 11.43 5.31 -8.87
CA GLU A 266 12.29 5.40 -7.68
C GLU A 266 12.07 4.35 -6.57
N VAL A 267 11.69 3.12 -6.94
CA VAL A 267 11.58 2.00 -5.97
C VAL A 267 12.93 1.73 -5.33
N LYS A 268 13.06 2.11 -4.06
CA LYS A 268 14.29 2.10 -3.26
C LYS A 268 14.02 1.44 -1.92
N PHE A 269 14.96 0.64 -1.44
CA PHE A 269 14.96 0.18 -0.06
C PHE A 269 15.83 1.12 0.79
N LYS A 270 15.32 1.51 1.96
CA LYS A 270 15.98 2.36 2.94
C LYS A 270 16.12 1.53 4.22
N GLU A 271 17.23 0.81 4.31
CA GLU A 271 17.48 -0.23 5.32
C GLU A 271 17.46 0.31 6.77
N PRO A 272 18.12 1.44 7.11
CA PRO A 272 18.08 1.99 8.48
C PRO A 272 16.69 2.50 8.88
N GLU A 273 15.89 2.94 7.89
CA GLU A 273 14.49 3.35 8.07
C GLU A 273 13.50 2.18 7.97
N LYS A 274 14.00 0.95 7.74
CA LYS A 274 13.22 -0.29 7.53
C LYS A 274 12.03 -0.11 6.60
N LYS A 275 12.24 0.44 5.41
CA LYS A 275 11.14 0.68 4.46
C LYS A 275 11.50 0.53 2.98
N VAL A 276 10.50 0.14 2.20
CA VAL A 276 10.51 0.28 0.73
C VAL A 276 9.78 1.59 0.40
N SER A 277 10.46 2.46 -0.34
CA SER A 277 10.04 3.82 -0.66
C SER A 277 9.97 3.95 -2.18
N PHE A 278 8.88 4.49 -2.71
CA PHE A 278 8.69 4.66 -4.15
C PHE A 278 7.80 5.86 -4.49
N MET A 279 7.91 6.36 -5.71
CA MET A 279 7.11 7.46 -6.24
C MET A 279 6.01 6.90 -7.14
N VAL A 280 4.81 7.47 -7.05
CA VAL A 280 3.69 7.21 -7.96
C VAL A 280 3.20 8.51 -8.58
N GLU A 281 2.89 8.47 -9.88
CA GLU A 281 2.45 9.61 -10.67
C GLU A 281 1.23 9.21 -11.52
N GLY A 282 0.17 10.02 -11.51
CA GLY A 282 -1.02 9.81 -12.33
C GLY A 282 -1.90 11.06 -12.45
N GLU A 283 -2.93 10.98 -13.28
CA GLU A 283 -3.79 12.11 -13.65
C GLU A 283 -4.69 12.58 -12.50
N SER A 284 -4.49 13.83 -12.07
CA SER A 284 -5.22 14.46 -10.96
C SER A 284 -6.75 14.34 -11.10
N GLY A 285 -7.42 13.99 -9.99
CA GLY A 285 -8.87 13.78 -9.95
C GLY A 285 -9.30 12.35 -10.24
N THR A 286 -8.45 11.52 -10.85
CA THR A 286 -8.70 10.07 -11.01
C THR A 286 -8.24 9.29 -9.76
N LYS A 287 -8.44 7.97 -9.75
CA LYS A 287 -8.07 7.08 -8.62
C LYS A 287 -6.86 6.22 -8.96
N GLY A 288 -5.87 6.21 -8.07
CA GLY A 288 -4.71 5.33 -8.13
C GLY A 288 -4.91 4.07 -7.31
N VAL A 289 -4.43 2.94 -7.83
CA VAL A 289 -4.31 1.68 -7.12
C VAL A 289 -2.97 1.01 -7.46
N THR A 290 -2.24 0.59 -6.42
CA THR A 290 -0.97 -0.13 -6.53
C THR A 290 -1.01 -1.40 -5.71
N GLN A 291 -0.63 -2.53 -6.31
CA GLN A 291 -0.30 -3.75 -5.60
C GLN A 291 1.22 -3.94 -5.56
N ILE A 292 1.80 -3.95 -4.36
CA ILE A 292 3.23 -4.19 -4.13
C ILE A 292 3.44 -5.56 -3.46
N SER A 293 4.40 -6.34 -3.99
CA SER A 293 4.83 -7.63 -3.44
C SER A 293 6.26 -7.49 -2.91
N ILE A 294 6.46 -7.73 -1.62
CA ILE A 294 7.73 -7.54 -0.92
C ILE A 294 8.21 -8.87 -0.33
N PRO A 295 9.45 -9.32 -0.62
CA PRO A 295 10.04 -10.47 0.03
C PRO A 295 10.21 -10.24 1.54
N LYS A 296 9.75 -11.18 2.36
CA LYS A 296 9.85 -11.10 3.83
C LYS A 296 11.28 -11.11 4.37
N ALA A 297 12.21 -11.66 3.59
CA ALA A 297 13.63 -11.59 3.87
C ALA A 297 14.20 -10.16 3.73
N LEU A 298 13.59 -9.32 2.88
CA LEU A 298 13.95 -7.90 2.71
C LEU A 298 13.24 -7.03 3.77
N LEU A 299 11.93 -7.19 3.95
CA LEU A 299 11.12 -6.43 4.89
C LEU A 299 9.93 -7.23 5.41
N SER A 300 9.75 -7.29 6.74
CA SER A 300 8.72 -8.11 7.39
C SER A 300 8.34 -7.63 8.80
N GLY A 301 7.53 -8.43 9.50
CA GLY A 301 6.94 -8.10 10.80
C GLY A 301 5.58 -7.39 10.64
N GLN A 302 5.24 -6.49 11.57
CA GLN A 302 4.10 -5.61 11.39
C GLN A 302 4.47 -4.56 10.34
N MET A 303 3.57 -4.33 9.38
CA MET A 303 3.75 -3.34 8.31
C MET A 303 2.79 -2.17 8.50
N SER A 304 3.25 -0.98 8.10
CA SER A 304 2.40 0.20 7.91
C SER A 304 2.72 0.83 6.54
N VAL A 305 1.78 1.60 6.01
CA VAL A 305 1.97 2.31 4.73
C VAL A 305 1.67 3.78 4.92
N MET A 306 2.55 4.61 4.37
CA MET A 306 2.46 6.05 4.44
C MET A 306 2.44 6.62 3.02
N ILE A 307 1.63 7.66 2.82
CA ILE A 307 1.58 8.48 1.60
C ILE A 307 1.91 9.93 1.98
N ASP A 308 2.89 10.53 1.32
CA ASP A 308 3.42 11.87 1.60
C ASP A 308 3.74 12.11 3.10
N GLY A 309 4.31 11.09 3.75
CA GLY A 309 4.66 11.14 5.18
C GLY A 309 3.46 11.02 6.15
N LYS A 310 2.24 10.80 5.66
CA LYS A 310 1.04 10.55 6.47
C LYS A 310 0.66 9.07 6.40
N ILE A 311 0.26 8.47 7.51
CA ILE A 311 -0.19 7.07 7.53
C ILE A 311 -1.50 6.95 6.74
N MET A 312 -1.61 5.93 5.89
CA MET A 312 -2.81 5.62 5.11
C MET A 312 -3.89 4.95 5.96
N ALA A 313 -5.17 5.09 5.58
CA ALA A 313 -6.28 4.49 6.31
C ALA A 313 -6.38 2.97 6.08
N ASP A 314 -6.86 2.24 7.10
CA ASP A 314 -7.11 0.77 7.07
C ASP A 314 -8.17 0.32 6.05
N GLU A 315 -8.76 1.23 5.27
CA GLU A 315 -9.71 0.93 4.19
C GLU A 315 -9.15 1.21 2.79
N ASP A 316 -8.08 2.00 2.68
CA ASP A 316 -7.33 2.17 1.43
C ASP A 316 -6.26 1.09 1.26
N VAL A 317 -5.72 0.55 2.36
CA VAL A 317 -4.68 -0.48 2.41
C VAL A 317 -5.26 -1.84 2.80
N ILE A 318 -5.01 -2.88 1.99
CA ILE A 318 -5.31 -4.27 2.36
C ILE A 318 -4.14 -5.23 2.12
N VAL A 319 -4.02 -6.27 2.94
CA VAL A 319 -3.11 -7.41 2.72
C VAL A 319 -3.79 -8.41 1.79
N THR A 320 -3.37 -8.46 0.53
CA THR A 320 -3.98 -9.38 -0.46
C THR A 320 -3.40 -10.79 -0.40
N ALA A 321 -2.15 -10.94 0.03
CA ALA A 321 -1.53 -12.23 0.34
C ALA A 321 -0.46 -12.08 1.43
N ASN A 322 -0.35 -13.07 2.31
CA ASN A 322 0.65 -13.12 3.37
C ASN A 322 1.21 -14.55 3.45
N THR A 323 2.22 -14.83 2.61
CA THR A 323 2.85 -16.16 2.49
C THR A 323 4.09 -16.26 3.37
N GLU A 324 4.71 -17.43 3.48
CA GLU A 324 5.96 -17.59 4.24
C GLU A 324 7.11 -16.71 3.72
N THR A 325 7.19 -16.50 2.40
CA THR A 325 8.30 -15.78 1.75
C THR A 325 7.96 -14.36 1.32
N THR A 326 6.69 -14.03 1.10
CA THR A 326 6.24 -12.78 0.45
C THR A 326 4.98 -12.21 1.11
N THR A 327 4.98 -10.91 1.36
CA THR A 327 3.77 -10.12 1.68
C THR A 327 3.33 -9.35 0.44
N LYS A 328 2.02 -9.35 0.13
CA LYS A 328 1.40 -8.47 -0.87
C LYS A 328 0.47 -7.46 -0.18
N LEU A 329 0.60 -6.20 -0.54
CA LEU A 329 -0.28 -5.11 -0.13
C LEU A 329 -0.93 -4.48 -1.37
N GLU A 330 -2.23 -4.18 -1.31
CA GLU A 330 -2.93 -3.33 -2.29
C GLU A 330 -3.31 -2.00 -1.63
N LEU A 331 -2.97 -0.90 -2.31
CA LEU A 331 -3.02 0.47 -1.81
C LEU A 331 -3.92 1.31 -2.73
N ASN A 332 -4.80 2.13 -2.16
CA ASN A 332 -5.65 3.07 -2.89
C ASN A 332 -5.31 4.51 -2.54
N TYR A 333 -5.42 5.41 -3.51
CA TYR A 333 -5.17 6.83 -3.33
C TYR A 333 -5.89 7.64 -4.42
N HIS A 334 -5.92 8.95 -4.28
CA HIS A 334 -6.22 9.84 -5.39
C HIS A 334 -4.97 9.99 -6.26
N HIS A 335 -5.11 10.05 -7.57
CA HIS A 335 -3.96 10.32 -8.42
C HIS A 335 -3.47 11.77 -8.26
N SER A 336 -2.14 11.89 -8.22
CA SER A 336 -1.32 13.09 -8.19
C SER A 336 0.14 12.61 -8.38
N ILE A 337 1.14 13.39 -7.95
CA ILE A 337 2.47 12.88 -7.61
C ILE A 337 2.51 12.63 -6.10
N HIS A 338 2.80 11.39 -5.68
CA HIS A 338 2.84 10.98 -4.27
C HIS A 338 4.05 10.10 -3.96
N GLN A 339 4.63 10.24 -2.76
CA GLN A 339 5.63 9.30 -2.24
C GLN A 339 4.93 8.27 -1.35
N ILE A 340 5.08 6.98 -1.68
CA ILE A 340 4.61 5.86 -0.87
C ILE A 340 5.79 5.20 -0.15
N ASP A 341 5.69 5.13 1.18
CA ASP A 341 6.63 4.45 2.06
C ASP A 341 5.93 3.26 2.74
N VAL A 342 6.36 2.03 2.45
CA VAL A 342 5.94 0.81 3.15
C VAL A 342 6.99 0.48 4.20
N VAL A 343 6.64 0.65 5.48
CA VAL A 343 7.52 0.46 6.64
C VAL A 343 7.26 -0.90 7.29
N GLY A 344 8.29 -1.57 7.81
CA GLY A 344 8.16 -2.82 8.56
C GLY A 344 8.97 -2.83 9.85
N THR A 345 8.55 -3.61 10.85
CA THR A 345 9.31 -3.70 12.13
C THR A 345 10.67 -4.39 11.95
N ASN A 346 10.78 -5.29 10.98
CA ASN A 346 12.00 -6.05 10.66
C ASN A 346 12.45 -5.78 9.23
N ALA A 347 13.75 -5.58 9.06
CA ALA A 347 14.43 -5.51 7.77
C ALA A 347 15.37 -6.72 7.63
N VAL A 348 15.87 -6.95 6.41
CA VAL A 348 17.17 -7.61 6.21
C VAL A 348 18.24 -6.96 7.11
N PRO A 349 19.20 -7.71 7.68
CA PRO A 349 20.28 -7.10 8.47
C PRO A 349 21.37 -6.49 7.59
N GLU A 350 21.74 -5.24 7.90
CA GLU A 350 22.87 -4.46 7.33
C GLU A 350 24.21 -5.21 7.30
N PHE A 351 24.29 -6.25 8.13
CA PHE A 351 25.44 -7.08 8.40
C PHE A 351 25.09 -8.54 8.13
N GLY A 352 25.21 -8.96 6.86
CA GLY A 352 25.04 -10.35 6.43
C GLY A 352 26.02 -11.33 7.10
N SER A 353 26.02 -12.60 6.68
CA SER A 353 26.76 -13.70 7.34
C SER A 353 28.26 -13.43 7.58
N VAL A 354 28.87 -12.59 6.74
CA VAL A 354 30.26 -12.12 6.87
C VAL A 354 30.52 -11.43 8.20
N ALA A 355 29.59 -10.63 8.72
CA ALA A 355 29.79 -9.89 9.97
C ALA A 355 29.83 -10.82 11.20
N LEU A 356 29.05 -11.91 11.19
CA LEU A 356 29.14 -12.95 12.21
C LEU A 356 30.52 -13.62 12.20
N ILE A 357 31.10 -13.85 11.00
CA ILE A 357 32.46 -14.37 10.86
C ILE A 357 33.49 -13.36 11.41
N VAL A 358 33.39 -12.08 11.05
CA VAL A 358 34.27 -11.02 11.56
C VAL A 358 34.17 -10.90 13.08
N MET A 359 32.97 -10.93 13.65
CA MET A 359 32.72 -10.91 15.09
C MET A 359 33.33 -12.13 15.80
N VAL A 360 33.13 -13.34 15.27
CA VAL A 360 33.72 -14.57 15.82
C VAL A 360 35.25 -14.55 15.75
N VAL A 361 35.84 -14.05 14.66
CA VAL A 361 37.30 -13.89 14.51
C VAL A 361 37.84 -12.85 15.50
N ALA A 362 37.17 -11.71 15.66
CA ALA A 362 37.56 -10.67 16.61
C ALA A 362 37.51 -11.16 18.07
N ILE A 363 36.41 -11.81 18.47
CA ILE A 363 36.25 -12.40 19.81
C ILE A 363 37.31 -13.48 20.05
N SER A 364 37.55 -14.36 19.07
CA SER A 364 38.57 -15.41 19.16
C SER A 364 39.98 -14.81 19.32
N GLY A 365 40.29 -13.73 18.59
CA GLY A 365 41.52 -12.96 18.73
C GLY A 365 41.69 -12.38 20.13
N ILE A 366 40.65 -11.74 20.68
CA ILE A 366 40.64 -11.19 22.04
C ILE A 366 40.87 -12.29 23.09
N ILE A 367 40.26 -13.47 22.93
CA ILE A 367 40.44 -14.61 23.84
C ILE A 367 41.88 -15.15 23.77
N LEU A 368 42.45 -15.32 22.58
CA LEU A 368 43.83 -15.78 22.40
C LEU A 368 44.87 -14.77 22.92
N VAL A 369 44.60 -13.47 22.81
CA VAL A 369 45.47 -12.41 23.33
C VAL A 369 45.37 -12.32 24.85
N SER A 370 44.16 -12.25 25.42
CA SER A 370 43.95 -12.15 26.87
C SER A 370 44.47 -13.36 27.63
N SER A 371 44.17 -14.59 27.19
CA SER A 371 44.66 -15.83 27.81
C SER A 371 46.21 -15.93 27.83
N LYS A 372 46.89 -15.33 26.84
CA LYS A 372 48.35 -15.21 26.81
C LYS A 372 48.87 -14.20 27.84
N TYR A 373 48.15 -13.10 28.09
CA TYR A 373 48.53 -12.12 29.11
C TYR A 373 48.24 -12.61 30.54
N SER A 374 47.12 -13.30 30.79
CA SER A 374 46.83 -13.87 32.12
C SER A 374 47.92 -14.84 32.61
N ARG A 375 48.52 -15.63 31.69
CA ARG A 375 49.65 -16.54 32.00
C ARG A 375 50.98 -15.83 32.30
N LEU A 376 51.06 -14.51 32.16
CA LEU A 376 52.22 -13.69 32.51
C LEU A 376 52.02 -12.88 33.80
N GLY A 377 50.82 -12.88 34.39
CA GLY A 377 50.45 -12.03 35.53
C GLY A 377 50.61 -12.64 36.93
N ILE A 378 50.87 -13.95 37.07
CA ILE A 378 50.90 -14.64 38.37
C ILE A 378 52.28 -15.26 38.64
N ARG A 379 53.25 -14.43 39.04
CA ARG A 379 54.58 -14.86 39.57
C ARG A 379 55.25 -13.87 40.54
N THR A 380 54.45 -13.21 41.38
CA THR A 380 54.87 -12.57 42.64
C THR A 380 53.62 -12.40 43.52
N ILE A 381 53.66 -12.59 44.84
CA ILE A 381 54.75 -13.02 45.73
C ILE A 381 54.44 -14.42 46.24
#